data_AF-A0AAV0YJQ3-F1
#
_entry.id   AF-A0AAV0YJQ3-F1
#
_cell.length_a   1.000
_cell.length_b   1.000
_cell.length_c   1.000
_cell.angle_alpha   90.00
_cell.angle_beta   90.00
_cell.angle_gamma   90.00
#
_symmetry.space_group_name_H-M   'P 1'
#
loop_
_entity.id
_entity.type
_entity.pdbx_description
1 polymer ?
#
loop_
_entity_poly.entity_id
_entity_poly.type
_entity_poly.pdbx_seq_one_letter_code
_entity_poly.pdbx_strand_id
1 'polypeptide(L)'
;MMVLSKIDQIQAHAQILGLNNNFNRQEMEAQDLSLVKSSIPKLVDDYMNTLLTMLPSLDEIKYAFFSLNCDSVPGPDGFGATFF
;
A
#
# COMPACT_ATOMS: atom_id res chain seq x y z
N MET A 1 7.16 24.89 25.46
CA MET A 1 7.71 23.79 24.64
C MET A 1 8.00 22.62 25.58
N MET A 2 7.08 21.66 25.66
CA MET A 2 7.16 20.55 26.63
C MET A 2 7.85 19.37 25.95
N VAL A 3 9.07 19.06 26.38
CA VAL A 3 9.82 17.90 25.92
C VAL A 3 9.34 16.69 26.73
N LEU A 4 8.69 15.74 26.06
CA LEU A 4 8.20 14.51 26.66
C LEU A 4 9.38 13.57 26.92
N SER A 5 9.90 13.60 28.15
CA SER A 5 11.13 12.88 28.52
C SER A 5 10.90 11.57 29.29
N LYS A 6 9.66 11.06 29.34
CA LYS A 6 9.37 9.78 30.01
C LYS A 6 8.38 8.93 29.19
N ILE A 7 8.78 7.69 28.94
CA ILE A 7 8.04 6.66 28.19
C ILE A 7 6.60 6.51 28.70
N ASP A 8 6.38 6.67 30.01
CA ASP A 8 5.06 6.54 30.64
C ASP A 8 4.06 7.62 30.19
N GLN A 9 4.51 8.82 29.81
CA GLN A 9 3.63 9.89 29.35
C GLN A 9 3.17 9.72 27.89
N ILE A 10 3.96 8.99 27.08
CA ILE A 10 3.60 8.63 25.71
C ILE A 10 2.46 7.60 25.74
N GLN A 11 2.50 6.65 26.67
CA GLN A 11 1.48 5.62 26.85
C GLN A 11 0.11 6.22 27.22
N ALA A 12 0.09 7.27 28.05
CA ALA A 12 -1.15 7.93 28.48
C ALA A 12 -1.84 8.73 27.34
N HIS A 13 -1.08 9.29 26.39
CA HIS A 13 -1.68 10.03 25.27
C HIS A 13 -2.24 9.10 24.18
N ALA A 14 -1.64 7.92 23.99
CA ALA A 14 -2.12 6.93 23.03
C ALA A 14 -3.52 6.37 23.38
N GLN A 15 -3.93 6.43 24.65
CA GLN A 15 -5.27 6.01 25.08
C GLN A 15 -6.38 7.02 24.73
N ILE A 16 -6.07 8.31 24.58
CA ILE A 16 -7.08 9.36 24.28
C ILE A 16 -7.43 9.40 22.78
N LEU A 17 -6.57 8.88 21.91
CA LEU A 17 -6.78 8.87 20.45
C LEU A 17 -7.60 7.69 19.93
N GLY A 18 -8.23 6.90 20.80
CA GLY A 18 -9.19 5.87 20.39
C GLY A 18 -8.62 4.73 19.52
N LEU A 19 -7.29 4.65 19.38
CA LEU A 19 -6.61 3.50 18.79
C LEU A 19 -6.56 2.37 19.84
N ASN A 20 -7.74 1.92 20.25
CA ASN A 20 -7.87 0.64 20.92
C ASN A 20 -7.30 -0.40 19.98
N ASN A 21 -6.21 -1.04 20.39
CA ASN A 21 -5.65 -2.24 19.80
C ASN A 21 -6.62 -3.43 20.02
N ASN A 22 -7.84 -3.27 19.51
CA ASN A 22 -8.87 -4.31 19.46
C ASN A 22 -8.74 -5.18 18.21
N PHE A 23 -7.60 -5.10 17.51
CA PHE A 23 -7.15 -6.20 16.68
C PHE A 23 -6.62 -7.30 17.61
N ASN A 24 -7.54 -7.90 18.37
CA ASN A 24 -7.35 -9.25 18.85
C ASN A 24 -7.11 -10.08 17.58
N ARG A 25 -5.84 -10.35 17.28
CA ARG A 25 -5.48 -11.46 16.42
C ARG A 25 -5.98 -12.69 17.15
N GLN A 26 -7.26 -13.02 16.93
CA GLN A 26 -7.69 -14.40 17.06
C GLN A 26 -6.72 -15.14 16.13
N GLU A 27 -5.88 -15.99 16.69
CA GLU A 27 -5.28 -17.05 15.90
C GLU A 27 -6.47 -17.83 15.36
N MET A 28 -6.94 -17.44 14.18
CA MET A 28 -7.98 -18.16 13.49
C MET A 28 -7.34 -19.51 13.19
N GLU A 29 -7.63 -20.50 14.03
CA GLU A 29 -7.56 -21.91 13.65
C GLU A 29 -8.08 -21.96 12.23
N ALA A 30 -7.26 -22.47 11.29
CA ALA A 30 -7.47 -22.34 9.85
C ALA A 30 -8.93 -22.64 9.50
N GLN A 31 -9.76 -21.58 9.50
CA GLN A 31 -11.17 -21.70 9.17
C GLN A 31 -11.21 -22.22 7.75
N ASP A 32 -12.19 -23.07 7.45
CA ASP A 32 -12.28 -23.68 6.13
C ASP A 32 -12.47 -22.60 5.07
N LEU A 33 -11.34 -22.13 4.52
CA LEU A 33 -11.26 -21.13 3.46
C LEU A 33 -11.69 -21.73 2.12
N SER A 34 -12.21 -22.97 2.07
CA SER A 34 -12.68 -23.62 0.84
C SER A 34 -13.67 -22.75 0.06
N LEU A 35 -14.63 -22.09 0.75
CA LEU A 35 -15.56 -21.17 0.10
C LEU A 35 -14.87 -19.92 -0.48
N VAL A 36 -13.90 -19.36 0.24
CA VAL A 36 -13.15 -18.18 -0.21
C VAL A 36 -12.22 -18.54 -1.38
N LYS A 37 -11.51 -19.67 -1.28
CA LYS A 37 -10.59 -20.19 -2.30
C LYS A 37 -11.32 -20.61 -3.57
N SER A 38 -12.57 -21.09 -3.47
CA SER A 38 -13.39 -21.41 -4.65
C SER A 38 -14.04 -20.18 -5.29
N SER A 39 -14.27 -19.12 -4.52
CA SER A 39 -14.92 -17.90 -5.02
C SER A 39 -13.94 -16.90 -5.65
N ILE A 40 -12.65 -16.95 -5.28
CA ILE A 40 -11.63 -16.03 -5.80
C ILE A 40 -10.78 -16.76 -6.86
N PRO A 41 -10.89 -16.40 -8.16
CA PRO A 41 -10.08 -17.01 -9.20
C PRO A 41 -8.61 -16.61 -9.07
N LYS A 42 -7.68 -17.56 -9.29
CA LYS A 42 -6.25 -17.26 -9.44
C LYS A 42 -6.00 -16.62 -10.82
N LEU A 43 -5.96 -15.28 -10.85
CA LEU A 43 -5.73 -14.51 -12.08
C LEU A 43 -4.25 -14.28 -12.39
N VAL A 44 -3.39 -14.31 -11.37
CA VAL A 44 -1.95 -14.08 -11.48
C VAL A 44 -1.25 -15.40 -11.19
N ASP A 45 -0.55 -15.92 -12.19
CA ASP A 45 0.36 -17.05 -12.01
C ASP A 45 1.73 -16.60 -11.49
N ASP A 46 2.59 -17.57 -11.22
CA ASP A 46 3.87 -17.30 -10.55
C ASP A 46 4.84 -16.55 -11.47
N TYR A 47 4.72 -16.72 -12.79
CA TYR A 47 5.48 -15.99 -13.79
C TYR A 47 5.04 -14.52 -13.86
N MET A 48 3.73 -14.27 -13.92
CA MET A 48 3.16 -12.93 -13.89
C MET A 48 3.50 -12.21 -12.59
N ASN A 49 3.45 -12.90 -11.45
CA ASN A 49 3.88 -12.33 -10.18
C ASN A 49 5.36 -11.93 -10.20
N THR A 50 6.21 -12.75 -10.81
CA THR A 50 7.64 -12.43 -10.99
C THR A 50 7.82 -11.19 -11.86
N LEU A 51 7.10 -11.09 -12.97
CA LEU A 51 7.15 -9.94 -13.87
C LEU A 51 6.66 -8.65 -13.20
N LEU A 52 5.54 -8.72 -12.47
CA LEU A 52 4.91 -7.57 -11.79
C LEU A 52 5.73 -7.04 -10.61
N THR A 53 6.56 -7.89 -10.01
CA THR A 53 7.40 -7.53 -8.85
C THR A 53 8.85 -7.25 -9.22
N MET A 54 9.22 -7.41 -10.50
CA MET A 54 10.54 -7.09 -11.00
C MET A 54 10.80 -5.58 -10.97
N LEU A 55 12.04 -5.19 -10.69
CA LEU A 55 12.45 -3.80 -10.86
C LEU A 55 12.41 -3.42 -12.35
N PRO A 56 11.74 -2.32 -12.71
CA PRO A 56 11.72 -1.88 -14.10
C PRO A 56 13.11 -1.42 -14.54
N SER A 57 13.40 -1.66 -15.81
CA SER A 57 14.61 -1.16 -16.45
C SER A 57 14.54 0.36 -16.68
N LEU A 58 15.70 1.00 -16.86
CA LEU A 58 15.75 2.43 -17.17
C LEU A 58 15.02 2.77 -18.48
N ASP A 59 15.05 1.88 -19.47
CA ASP A 59 14.40 2.10 -20.75
C ASP A 59 12.87 1.99 -20.63
N GLU A 60 12.36 1.06 -19.83
CA GLU A 60 10.93 0.98 -19.51
C GLU A 60 10.44 2.22 -18.77
N ILE A 61 11.21 2.71 -17.79
CA ILE A 61 10.88 3.95 -17.06
C ILE A 61 10.80 5.13 -18.03
N LYS A 62 11.81 5.29 -18.90
CA LYS A 62 11.82 6.37 -19.91
C LYS A 62 10.61 6.25 -20.84
N TYR A 63 10.36 5.07 -21.38
CA TYR A 63 9.24 4.85 -22.30
C TYR A 63 7.89 5.14 -21.63
N ALA A 64 7.67 4.64 -20.42
CA ALA A 64 6.44 4.88 -19.66
C ALA A 64 6.24 6.37 -19.36
N PHE A 65 7.32 7.09 -19.03
CA PHE A 65 7.26 8.52 -18.76
C PHE A 65 6.91 9.34 -20.00
N PHE A 66 7.57 9.10 -21.13
CA PHE A 66 7.33 9.86 -22.37
C PHE A 66 6.06 9.44 -23.12
N SER A 67 5.45 8.32 -22.76
CA SER A 67 4.16 7.88 -23.32
C SER A 67 2.96 8.45 -22.56
N LEU A 68 3.18 9.20 -21.47
CA LEU A 68 2.12 9.91 -20.79
C LEU A 68 1.50 10.96 -21.72
N ASN A 69 0.17 11.00 -21.76
CA ASN A 69 -0.54 12.02 -22.53
C ASN A 69 -0.32 13.40 -21.90
N CYS A 70 0.38 14.28 -22.63
CA CYS A 70 0.67 15.66 -22.22
C CYS A 70 -0.58 16.53 -22.06
N ASP A 71 -1.69 16.16 -22.72
CA ASP A 71 -2.96 16.89 -22.63
C ASP A 71 -3.85 16.40 -21.47
N SER A 72 -3.38 15.42 -20.68
CA SER A 72 -4.13 14.94 -19.52
C SER A 72 -4.15 15.98 -18.41
N VAL A 73 -5.31 16.09 -17.74
CA VAL A 73 -5.48 16.97 -16.58
C VAL A 73 -4.56 16.49 -15.45
N PRO A 74 -3.82 17.39 -14.79
CA PRO A 74 -3.00 17.06 -13.62
C PRO A 74 -3.79 16.28 -12.57
N GLY A 75 -3.11 15.37 -11.88
CA GLY A 75 -3.68 14.65 -10.74
C GLY A 75 -4.00 15.60 -9.57
N PRO A 76 -4.56 15.06 -8.46
CA PRO A 76 -4.79 15.84 -7.25
C PRO A 76 -3.50 16.37 -6.59
N ASP A 77 -2.34 15.88 -7.01
CA ASP A 77 -1.01 16.38 -6.66
C ASP A 77 -0.59 17.62 -7.46
N GLY A 78 -1.37 18.00 -8.49
CA GLY A 78 -1.10 19.14 -9.35
C GLY A 78 -0.05 18.87 -10.43
N PHE A 79 0.41 17.63 -10.58
CA PHE A 79 1.38 17.25 -11.59
C PHE A 79 0.72 16.64 -12.86
N GLY A 80 0.75 17.35 -14.00
CA GLY A 80 0.51 16.79 -15.35
C GLY A 80 1.75 16.16 -16.01
N ALA A 81 1.64 15.71 -17.27
CA ALA A 81 2.77 15.09 -17.98
C ALA A 81 3.77 16.09 -18.60
N THR A 82 3.57 17.39 -18.38
CA THR A 82 4.29 18.50 -19.03
C THR A 82 5.33 19.16 -18.11
N PHE A 83 6.14 18.38 -17.38
CA PHE A 83 7.20 18.92 -16.49
C PHE A 83 8.62 18.81 -17.04
N PHE A 84 8.78 18.45 -18.31
CA PHE A 84 10.06 18.46 -19.02
C PHE A 84 9.95 19.20 -20.35
#